data_AF-A0A4C1WFE1-F1
#
_entry.id   AF-A0A4C1WFE1-F1
#
_cell.length_a   1.000
_cell.length_b   1.000
_cell.length_c   1.000
_cell.angle_alpha   90.00
_cell.angle_beta   90.00
_cell.angle_gamma   90.00
#
_symmetry.space_group_name_H-M   'P 1'
#
loop_
_entity.id
_entity.type
_entity.pdbx_description
1 polymer ?
#
loop_
_entity_poly.entity_id
_entity_poly.type
_entity_poly.pdbx_seq_one_letter_code
_entity_poly.pdbx_strand_id
1 'polypeptide(L)'
;MKKITGDSNDINAEIEKSDLLKVNEEETNRKDTHDKIKNEKYSILEILNLKVLKDPVFCNICFCQAFVNFSDLMFFVLQPMLLFQYSYSTTQVATCISVGAGADLAGRCILAVISTAVSVDTRLLFYASTLLTMFLRLVMLQIHQFMWMALATGALGVLRSWLHIASPLIISSYVRHEDFPGAYALYMLAAGLVYVTFGPIMGNTLD
;
A
#
# COMPACT_ATOMS: atom_id res chain seq x y z
N MET A 1 0.29 -19.88 -83.64
CA MET A 1 0.60 -20.66 -82.42
C MET A 1 0.06 -19.91 -81.22
N LYS A 2 -0.97 -20.48 -80.60
CA LYS A 2 -1.54 -20.08 -79.30
C LYS A 2 -0.49 -20.40 -78.22
N LYS A 3 -0.12 -19.45 -77.35
CA LYS A 3 0.03 -19.70 -75.90
C LYS A 3 0.42 -18.43 -75.10
N ILE A 4 -0.54 -18.00 -74.26
CA ILE A 4 -0.40 -17.77 -72.81
C ILE A 4 0.73 -16.82 -72.34
N THR A 5 0.51 -15.51 -72.41
CA THR A 5 1.27 -14.55 -71.58
C THR A 5 0.39 -13.39 -71.04
N GLY A 6 -0.93 -13.44 -71.25
CA GLY A 6 -1.85 -12.36 -70.86
C GLY A 6 -2.67 -12.62 -69.59
N ASP A 7 -2.42 -13.71 -68.86
CA ASP A 7 -3.25 -14.13 -67.71
C ASP A 7 -2.48 -14.06 -66.37
N SER A 8 -1.15 -14.16 -66.39
CA SER A 8 -0.35 -14.10 -65.15
C SER A 8 -0.20 -12.70 -64.56
N ASN A 9 -0.37 -11.63 -65.34
CA ASN A 9 -0.08 -10.28 -64.86
C ASN A 9 -1.26 -9.65 -64.11
N ASP A 10 -2.49 -9.97 -64.50
CA ASP A 10 -3.71 -9.47 -63.86
C ASP A 10 -4.01 -10.24 -62.56
N ILE A 11 -3.71 -11.54 -62.51
CA ILE A 11 -3.84 -12.36 -61.29
C ILE A 11 -2.80 -11.92 -60.24
N ASN A 12 -1.57 -11.57 -60.64
CA ASN A 12 -0.55 -11.08 -59.71
C ASN A 12 -0.91 -9.70 -59.11
N ALA A 13 -1.53 -8.83 -59.91
CA ALA A 13 -1.94 -7.50 -59.47
C ALA A 13 -3.12 -7.54 -58.46
N GLU A 14 -4.02 -8.52 -58.61
CA GLU A 14 -5.14 -8.71 -57.69
C GLU A 14 -4.71 -9.38 -56.37
N ILE A 15 -3.75 -10.32 -56.43
CA ILE A 15 -3.12 -10.92 -55.24
C ILE A 15 -2.35 -9.86 -54.45
N GLU A 16 -1.54 -9.03 -55.11
CA GLU A 16 -0.76 -7.97 -54.45
C GLU A 16 -1.66 -6.92 -53.77
N LYS A 17 -2.77 -6.53 -54.40
CA LYS A 17 -3.77 -5.65 -53.78
C LYS A 17 -4.47 -6.29 -52.57
N SER A 18 -4.78 -7.58 -52.66
CA SER A 18 -5.46 -8.30 -51.57
C SER A 18 -4.57 -8.49 -50.34
N ASP A 19 -3.25 -8.65 -50.55
CA ASP A 19 -2.27 -8.74 -49.46
C ASP A 19 -1.96 -7.37 -48.86
N LEU A 20 -1.91 -6.30 -49.67
CA LEU A 20 -1.78 -4.92 -49.18
C LEU A 20 -2.99 -4.48 -48.33
N LEU A 21 -4.20 -4.91 -48.68
CA LEU A 21 -5.42 -4.62 -47.91
C LEU A 21 -5.41 -5.33 -46.54
N LYS A 22 -4.99 -6.60 -46.49
CA LYS A 22 -4.89 -7.37 -45.25
C LYS A 22 -3.81 -6.82 -44.31
N VAL A 23 -2.66 -6.44 -44.83
CA VAL A 23 -1.58 -5.82 -44.03
C VAL A 23 -2.03 -4.48 -43.43
N ASN A 24 -2.83 -3.70 -44.16
CA ASN A 24 -3.33 -2.40 -43.69
C ASN A 24 -4.44 -2.53 -42.64
N GLU A 25 -5.28 -3.58 -42.71
CA GLU A 25 -6.26 -3.92 -41.66
C GLU A 25 -5.59 -4.42 -40.37
N GLU A 26 -4.54 -5.24 -40.47
CA GLU A 26 -3.76 -5.72 -39.30
C GLU A 26 -2.96 -4.61 -38.62
N GLU A 27 -2.41 -3.65 -39.37
CA GLU A 27 -1.75 -2.46 -38.84
C GLU A 27 -2.72 -1.50 -38.14
N THR A 28 -3.91 -1.31 -38.70
CA THR A 28 -4.96 -0.47 -38.11
C THR A 28 -5.49 -1.10 -36.82
N ASN A 29 -5.71 -2.42 -36.79
CA ASN A 29 -6.16 -3.15 -35.61
C ASN A 29 -5.10 -3.19 -34.48
N ARG A 30 -3.80 -3.30 -34.83
CA ARG A 30 -2.70 -3.19 -33.85
C ARG A 30 -2.54 -1.79 -33.28
N LYS A 31 -2.74 -0.73 -34.08
CA LYS A 31 -2.73 0.66 -33.60
C LYS A 31 -3.93 0.94 -32.69
N ASP A 32 -5.14 0.50 -33.04
CA ASP A 32 -6.33 0.61 -32.19
C ASP A 32 -6.23 -0.18 -30.88
N THR A 33 -5.62 -1.36 -30.88
CA THR A 33 -5.42 -2.15 -29.65
C THR A 33 -4.33 -1.53 -28.78
N HIS A 34 -3.25 -1.02 -29.37
CA HIS A 34 -2.17 -0.38 -28.62
C HIS A 34 -2.56 1.00 -28.10
N ASP A 35 -3.41 1.76 -28.83
CA ASP A 35 -4.00 3.01 -28.36
C ASP A 35 -5.13 2.79 -27.36
N LYS A 36 -5.97 1.74 -27.45
CA LYS A 36 -6.95 1.43 -26.39
C LYS A 36 -6.30 1.00 -25.07
N ILE A 37 -5.27 0.15 -25.13
CA ILE A 37 -4.48 -0.24 -23.94
C ILE A 37 -3.69 0.96 -23.40
N LYS A 38 -3.20 1.83 -24.27
CA LYS A 38 -2.63 3.11 -23.86
C LYS A 38 -3.68 4.00 -23.22
N ASN A 39 -4.88 4.14 -23.78
CA ASN A 39 -5.92 5.05 -23.30
C ASN A 39 -6.50 4.63 -21.95
N GLU A 40 -6.62 3.32 -21.69
CA GLU A 40 -6.94 2.81 -20.35
C GLU A 40 -5.78 3.01 -19.38
N LYS A 41 -4.53 2.68 -19.79
CA LYS A 41 -3.36 2.97 -18.95
C LYS A 41 -3.24 4.47 -18.67
N TYR A 42 -3.46 5.34 -19.64
CA TYR A 42 -3.40 6.79 -19.47
C TYR A 42 -4.52 7.26 -18.56
N SER A 43 -5.74 6.76 -18.70
CA SER A 43 -6.83 7.07 -17.77
C SER A 43 -6.51 6.64 -16.34
N ILE A 44 -5.98 5.42 -16.13
CA ILE A 44 -5.63 4.95 -14.79
C ILE A 44 -4.42 5.70 -14.23
N LEU A 45 -3.43 6.05 -15.07
CA LEU A 45 -2.23 6.82 -14.68
C LEU A 45 -2.54 8.30 -14.42
N GLU A 46 -3.56 8.84 -15.09
CA GLU A 46 -4.10 10.20 -14.93
C GLU A 46 -4.97 10.27 -13.66
N ILE A 47 -5.81 9.26 -13.40
CA ILE A 47 -6.54 9.09 -12.13
C ILE A 47 -5.60 8.82 -10.94
N LEU A 48 -4.52 8.05 -11.13
CA LEU A 48 -3.52 7.75 -10.09
C LEU A 48 -2.53 8.90 -9.84
N ASN A 49 -2.63 10.02 -10.56
CA ASN A 49 -1.72 11.16 -10.50
C ASN A 49 -0.26 10.75 -10.23
N LEU A 50 0.33 9.94 -11.14
CA LEU A 50 1.70 9.41 -11.00
C LEU A 50 2.77 10.49 -10.80
N LYS A 51 2.43 11.76 -11.04
CA LYS A 51 3.27 12.91 -10.75
C LYS A 51 3.61 13.02 -9.25
N VAL A 52 2.71 12.58 -8.36
CA VAL A 52 2.93 12.52 -6.91
C VAL A 52 3.94 11.41 -6.55
N LEU A 53 3.88 10.25 -7.22
CA LEU A 53 4.81 9.13 -6.98
C LEU A 53 6.24 9.45 -7.42
N LYS A 54 6.41 10.37 -8.38
CA LYS A 54 7.73 10.79 -8.85
C LYS A 54 8.49 11.61 -7.80
N ASP A 55 7.82 12.08 -6.74
CA ASP A 55 8.49 12.75 -5.63
C ASP A 55 9.21 11.71 -4.74
N PRO A 56 10.55 11.72 -4.68
CA PRO A 56 11.30 10.80 -3.82
C PRO A 56 10.94 10.96 -2.33
N VAL A 57 10.43 12.13 -1.91
CA VAL A 57 9.97 12.35 -0.54
C VAL A 57 8.73 11.51 -0.23
N PHE A 58 7.78 11.46 -1.16
CA PHE A 58 6.57 10.64 -1.02
C PHE A 58 6.90 9.14 -0.99
N CYS A 59 7.84 8.71 -1.84
CA CYS A 59 8.33 7.34 -1.86
C CYS A 59 8.96 6.93 -0.52
N ASN A 60 9.80 7.78 0.08
CA ASN A 60 10.39 7.52 1.40
C ASN A 60 9.34 7.41 2.52
N ILE A 61 8.33 8.28 2.52
CA ILE A 61 7.24 8.22 3.51
C ILE A 61 6.42 6.93 3.31
N CYS A 62 6.11 6.58 2.06
CA CYS A 62 5.41 5.35 1.73
C CYS A 62 6.18 4.11 2.21
N PHE A 63 7.49 4.06 1.95
CA PHE A 63 8.35 2.95 2.35
C PHE A 63 8.43 2.83 3.88
N CYS A 64 8.62 3.96 4.58
CA CYS A 64 8.59 4.00 6.04
C CYS A 64 7.27 3.48 6.59
N GLN A 65 6.14 3.96 6.07
CA GLN A 65 4.82 3.54 6.53
C GLN A 65 4.57 2.05 6.29
N ALA A 66 5.00 1.50 5.15
CA ALA A 66 4.92 0.08 4.88
C ALA A 66 5.75 -0.74 5.89
N PHE A 67 6.96 -0.27 6.22
CA PHE A 67 7.82 -0.92 7.20
C PHE A 67 7.23 -0.90 8.62
N VAL A 68 6.66 0.24 9.04
CA VAL A 68 6.02 0.36 10.36
C VAL A 68 4.84 -0.59 10.49
N ASN A 69 3.97 -0.63 9.47
CA ASN A 69 2.79 -1.50 9.49
C ASN A 69 3.16 -2.99 9.34
N PHE A 70 4.22 -3.34 8.62
CA PHE A 70 4.79 -4.69 8.66
C PHE A 70 5.23 -5.07 10.08
N SER A 71 5.96 -4.18 10.76
CA SER A 71 6.42 -4.41 12.13
C SER A 71 5.27 -4.48 13.13
N ASP A 72 4.21 -3.67 12.96
CA ASP A 72 2.98 -3.78 13.76
C ASP A 72 2.31 -5.13 13.56
N LEU A 73 2.21 -5.61 12.33
CA LEU A 73 1.59 -6.89 12.03
C LEU A 73 2.38 -8.04 12.66
N MET A 74 3.70 -8.03 12.49
CA MET A 74 4.57 -9.03 13.12
C MET A 74 4.46 -8.98 14.64
N PHE A 75 4.41 -7.78 15.23
CA PHE A 75 4.22 -7.62 16.67
C PHE A 75 2.86 -8.16 17.13
N PHE A 76 1.79 -7.94 16.37
CA PHE A 76 0.46 -8.48 16.70
C PHE A 76 0.41 -10.01 16.67
N VAL A 77 1.19 -10.64 15.79
CA VAL A 77 1.37 -12.10 15.76
C VAL A 77 2.25 -12.59 16.91
N LEU A 78 3.37 -11.90 17.18
CA LEU A 78 4.30 -12.27 18.24
C LEU A 78 3.73 -12.05 19.64
N GLN A 79 2.87 -11.05 19.82
CA GLN A 79 2.30 -10.68 21.12
C GLN A 79 1.58 -11.86 21.82
N PRO A 80 0.57 -12.52 21.23
CA PRO A 80 -0.04 -13.70 21.84
C PRO A 80 0.96 -14.83 22.04
N MET A 81 1.88 -15.08 21.08
CA MET A 81 2.89 -16.14 21.20
C MET A 81 3.83 -15.93 22.39
N LEU A 82 4.28 -14.69 22.60
CA LEU A 82 5.12 -14.30 23.73
C LEU A 82 4.37 -14.46 25.06
N LEU A 83 3.10 -14.05 25.11
CA LEU A 83 2.26 -14.21 26.29
C LEU A 83 2.03 -15.71 26.61
N PHE A 84 1.83 -16.56 25.60
CA PHE A 84 1.73 -18.01 25.81
C PHE A 84 3.05 -18.62 26.33
N GLN A 85 4.20 -18.16 25.85
CA GLN A 85 5.52 -18.61 26.35
C GLN A 85 5.76 -18.25 27.81
N TYR A 86 5.24 -17.12 28.29
CA TYR A 86 5.28 -16.76 29.72
C TYR A 86 4.28 -17.53 30.58
N SER A 87 3.62 -18.56 30.05
CA SER A 87 2.62 -19.38 30.75
C SER A 87 1.40 -18.57 31.24
N TYR A 88 1.06 -17.46 30.57
CA TYR A 88 -0.17 -16.72 30.86
C TYR A 88 -1.40 -17.53 30.46
N SER A 89 -2.47 -17.42 31.26
CA SER A 89 -3.76 -18.03 30.94
C SER A 89 -4.37 -17.40 29.67
N THR A 90 -5.10 -18.19 28.89
CA THR A 90 -5.82 -17.72 27.69
C THR A 90 -6.70 -16.50 27.98
N THR A 91 -7.32 -16.44 29.17
CA THR A 91 -8.10 -15.29 29.62
C THR A 91 -7.25 -14.03 29.76
N GLN A 92 -6.05 -14.13 30.33
CA GLN A 92 -5.14 -12.99 30.52
C GLN A 92 -4.61 -12.47 29.18
N VAL A 93 -4.31 -13.38 28.24
CA VAL A 93 -3.93 -13.01 26.87
C VAL A 93 -5.06 -12.26 26.17
N ALA A 94 -6.28 -12.79 26.22
CA ALA A 94 -7.45 -12.15 25.64
C ALA A 94 -7.73 -10.77 26.26
N THR A 95 -7.59 -10.63 27.58
CA THR A 95 -7.72 -9.33 28.26
C THR A 95 -6.65 -8.35 27.78
N CYS A 96 -5.39 -8.76 27.64
CA CYS A 96 -4.32 -7.88 27.16
C CYS A 96 -4.58 -7.37 25.74
N ILE A 97 -5.01 -8.26 24.84
CA ILE A 97 -5.35 -7.92 23.46
C ILE A 97 -6.58 -6.99 23.44
N SER A 98 -7.61 -7.29 24.23
CA SER A 98 -8.82 -6.48 24.35
C SER A 98 -8.52 -5.07 24.88
N VAL A 99 -7.66 -4.94 25.89
CA VAL A 99 -7.18 -3.64 26.40
C VAL A 99 -6.45 -2.87 25.30
N GLY A 100 -5.58 -3.53 24.54
CA GLY A 100 -4.90 -2.90 23.39
C GLY A 100 -5.88 -2.40 22.32
N ALA A 101 -6.90 -3.19 22.00
CA ALA A 101 -7.93 -2.82 21.02
C ALA A 101 -8.85 -1.69 21.54
N GLY A 102 -9.25 -1.74 22.82
CA GLY A 102 -10.02 -0.69 23.45
C GLY A 102 -9.25 0.63 23.54
N ALA A 103 -7.95 0.55 23.84
CA ALA A 103 -7.07 1.72 23.86
C ALA A 103 -6.84 2.31 22.47
N ASP A 104 -6.78 1.48 21.41
CA ASP A 104 -6.78 1.96 20.01
C ASP A 104 -8.03 2.80 19.73
N LEU A 105 -9.22 2.25 20.02
CA LEU A 105 -10.47 2.98 19.81
C LEU A 105 -10.52 4.30 20.61
N ALA A 106 -10.14 4.26 21.89
CA ALA A 106 -10.06 5.45 22.73
C ALA A 106 -9.06 6.47 22.17
N GLY A 107 -7.91 6.02 21.69
CA GLY A 107 -6.89 6.87 21.04
C GLY A 107 -7.43 7.59 19.81
N ARG A 108 -8.24 6.91 18.98
CA ARG A 108 -8.93 7.54 17.84
C ARG A 108 -9.92 8.62 18.29
N CYS A 109 -10.71 8.35 19.33
CA CYS A 109 -11.66 9.33 19.86
C CYS A 109 -10.93 10.57 20.40
N ILE A 110 -9.86 10.37 21.18
CA ILE A 110 -9.04 11.45 21.72
C ILE A 110 -8.43 12.28 20.59
N LEU A 111 -7.84 11.62 19.58
CA LEU A 111 -7.24 12.32 18.45
C LEU A 111 -8.29 13.07 17.62
N ALA A 112 -9.48 12.51 17.42
CA ALA A 112 -10.56 13.20 16.72
C ALA A 112 -10.96 14.51 17.43
N VAL A 113 -11.04 14.49 18.77
CA VAL A 113 -11.33 15.69 19.58
C VAL A 113 -10.16 16.68 19.57
N ILE A 114 -8.91 16.20 19.61
CA ILE A 114 -7.74 17.08 19.52
C ILE A 114 -7.64 17.71 18.13
N SER A 115 -7.92 16.96 17.08
CA SER A 115 -7.86 17.42 15.69
C SER A 115 -8.87 18.53 15.38
N THR A 116 -9.98 18.62 16.12
CA THR A 116 -10.92 19.74 16.00
C THR A 116 -10.49 20.96 16.81
N ALA A 117 -9.68 20.78 17.86
CA ALA A 117 -9.24 21.84 18.77
C ALA A 117 -7.90 22.46 18.39
N VAL A 118 -6.98 21.72 17.75
CA VAL A 118 -5.62 22.16 17.43
C VAL A 118 -5.26 21.78 15.99
N SER A 119 -4.76 22.76 15.22
CA SER A 119 -4.10 22.52 13.94
C SER A 119 -2.71 21.93 14.17
N VAL A 120 -2.66 20.61 14.35
CA VAL A 120 -1.39 19.93 14.66
C VAL A 120 -0.56 19.71 13.39
N ASP A 121 0.74 20.00 13.47
CA ASP A 121 1.71 19.65 12.43
C ASP A 121 1.80 18.13 12.24
N THR A 122 1.12 17.63 11.21
CA THR A 122 1.00 16.20 10.89
C THR A 122 2.35 15.51 10.74
N ARG A 123 3.35 16.22 10.21
CA ARG A 123 4.71 15.70 10.03
C ARG A 123 5.33 15.36 11.39
N LEU A 124 5.20 16.25 12.36
CA LEU A 124 5.82 16.09 13.67
C LEU A 124 5.11 15.00 14.48
N LEU A 125 3.79 14.92 14.35
CA LEU A 125 3.00 13.83 14.92
C LEU A 125 3.42 12.45 14.42
N PHE A 126 3.66 12.33 13.11
CA PHE A 126 4.05 11.08 12.49
C PHE A 126 5.41 10.60 13.01
N TYR A 127 6.41 11.48 12.99
CA TYR A 127 7.75 11.16 13.50
C TYR A 127 7.72 10.87 15.01
N ALA A 128 7.01 11.67 15.80
CA ALA A 128 6.91 11.48 17.25
C ALA A 128 6.22 10.15 17.60
N SER A 129 5.11 9.83 16.95
CA SER A 129 4.37 8.59 17.20
C SER A 129 5.19 7.37 16.79
N THR A 130 5.91 7.44 15.67
CA THR A 130 6.77 6.34 15.18
C THR A 130 7.94 6.10 16.13
N LEU A 131 8.63 7.17 16.57
CA LEU A 131 9.76 7.08 17.50
C LEU A 131 9.31 6.52 18.87
N LEU A 132 8.18 7.01 19.37
CA LEU A 132 7.64 6.57 20.65
C LEU A 132 7.17 5.10 20.58
N THR A 133 6.56 4.68 19.48
CA THR A 133 6.17 3.28 19.23
C THR A 133 7.39 2.37 19.21
N MET A 134 8.48 2.78 18.55
CA MET A 134 9.74 2.02 18.54
C MET A 134 10.27 1.85 19.96
N PHE A 135 10.30 2.92 20.75
CA PHE A 135 10.77 2.86 22.14
C PHE A 135 9.89 1.95 23.01
N LEU A 136 8.56 2.06 22.90
CA LEU A 136 7.64 1.20 23.66
C LEU A 136 7.82 -0.28 23.30
N ARG A 137 8.05 -0.62 22.02
CA ARG A 137 8.30 -2.01 21.63
C ARG A 137 9.57 -2.57 22.26
N LEU A 138 10.64 -1.79 22.34
CA LEU A 138 11.88 -2.19 23.01
C LEU A 138 11.67 -2.41 24.51
N VAL A 139 10.92 -1.51 25.14
CA VAL A 139 10.57 -1.62 26.57
C VAL A 139 9.69 -2.84 26.84
N MET A 140 8.70 -3.12 25.99
CA MET A 140 7.86 -4.32 26.11
C MET A 140 8.68 -5.61 26.05
N LEU A 141 9.77 -5.63 25.27
CA LEU A 141 10.60 -6.82 25.14
C LEU A 141 11.37 -7.18 26.43
N GLN A 142 11.61 -6.20 27.31
CA GLN A 142 12.37 -6.41 28.56
C GLN A 142 11.49 -6.63 29.80
N ILE A 143 10.17 -6.42 29.69
CA ILE A 143 9.26 -6.44 30.83
C ILE A 143 8.50 -7.77 30.89
N HIS A 144 8.63 -8.49 32.00
CA HIS A 144 7.94 -9.77 32.23
C HIS A 144 6.65 -9.66 33.05
N GLN A 145 6.36 -8.48 33.61
CA GLN A 145 5.24 -8.27 34.53
C GLN A 145 3.94 -7.96 33.78
N PHE A 146 2.86 -8.67 34.10
CA PHE A 146 1.57 -8.58 33.41
C PHE A 146 0.98 -7.17 33.34
N MET A 147 1.02 -6.43 34.46
CA MET A 147 0.41 -5.11 34.55
C MET A 147 1.13 -4.08 33.68
N TRP A 148 2.46 -4.15 33.64
CA TRP A 148 3.29 -3.30 32.80
C TRP A 148 3.17 -3.67 31.32
N MET A 149 3.01 -4.97 31.02
CA MET A 149 2.71 -5.45 29.67
C MET A 149 1.36 -4.91 29.18
N ALA A 150 0.29 -5.03 29.97
CA ALA A 150 -1.04 -4.54 29.59
C ALA A 150 -1.05 -3.01 29.39
N LEU A 151 -0.36 -2.25 30.25
CA LEU A 151 -0.24 -0.80 30.13
C LEU A 151 0.53 -0.40 28.86
N ALA A 152 1.66 -1.05 28.58
CA ALA A 152 2.44 -0.78 27.38
C ALA A 152 1.71 -1.18 26.09
N THR A 153 0.92 -2.27 26.11
CA THR A 153 0.04 -2.64 24.98
C THR A 153 -1.05 -1.60 24.76
N GLY A 154 -1.64 -1.07 25.83
CA GLY A 154 -2.62 0.02 25.74
C GLY A 154 -2.01 1.29 25.16
N ALA A 155 -0.84 1.70 25.63
CA ALA A 155 -0.13 2.87 25.13
C ALA A 155 0.30 2.71 23.66
N LEU A 156 0.80 1.52 23.27
CA LEU A 156 1.03 1.18 21.86
C LEU A 156 -0.26 1.26 21.03
N GLY A 157 -1.39 0.85 21.62
CA GLY A 157 -2.71 0.98 21.00
C GLY A 157 -3.05 2.40 20.58
N VAL A 158 -2.89 3.34 21.52
CA VAL A 158 -3.15 4.77 21.28
C VAL A 158 -2.20 5.34 20.22
N LEU A 159 -0.90 5.00 20.29
CA LEU A 159 0.09 5.51 19.34
C LEU A 159 -0.14 4.99 17.92
N ARG A 160 -0.53 3.72 17.78
CA ARG A 160 -0.87 3.12 16.49
C ARG A 160 -2.06 3.80 15.84
N SER A 161 -3.09 4.12 16.62
CA SER A 161 -4.24 4.90 16.15
C SER A 161 -3.83 6.26 15.60
N TRP A 162 -2.88 6.91 16.27
CA TRP A 162 -2.34 8.19 15.83
C TRP A 162 -1.62 8.08 14.48
N LEU A 163 -0.79 7.05 14.30
CA LEU A 163 -0.12 6.76 13.02
C LEU A 163 -1.10 6.55 11.87
N HIS A 164 -2.17 5.80 12.10
CA HIS A 164 -3.18 5.51 11.09
C HIS A 164 -3.93 6.75 10.62
N ILE A 165 -4.18 7.71 11.51
CA ILE A 165 -4.85 8.99 11.18
C ILE A 165 -3.86 9.99 10.56
N ALA A 166 -2.60 10.00 11.01
CA ALA A 166 -1.56 10.84 10.42
C ALA A 166 -1.24 10.46 8.97
N SER A 167 -1.32 9.17 8.62
CA SER A 167 -1.00 8.66 7.27
C SER A 167 -1.77 9.35 6.13
N PRO A 168 -3.12 9.34 6.11
CA PRO A 168 -3.88 10.09 5.11
C PRO A 168 -3.71 11.61 5.25
N LEU A 169 -3.50 12.12 6.48
CA LEU A 169 -3.39 13.56 6.71
C LEU A 169 -2.08 14.17 6.14
N ILE A 170 -0.98 13.40 6.11
CA ILE A 170 0.25 13.81 5.41
C ILE A 170 -0.06 13.88 3.92
N ILE A 171 -0.70 12.86 3.37
CA ILE A 171 -0.99 12.77 1.94
C ILE A 171 -1.91 13.93 1.51
N SER A 172 -2.90 14.31 2.34
CA SER A 172 -3.76 15.46 2.06
C SER A 172 -3.05 16.80 2.19
N SER A 173 -1.95 16.89 2.94
CA SER A 173 -1.13 18.10 3.05
C SER A 173 -0.21 18.30 1.84
N TYR A 174 0.11 17.25 1.09
CA TYR A 174 1.01 17.30 -0.07
C TYR A 174 0.27 17.34 -1.42
N VAL A 175 -1.00 16.92 -1.47
CA VAL A 175 -1.77 16.77 -2.71
C VAL A 175 -3.03 17.63 -2.66
N ARG A 176 -3.36 18.35 -3.75
CA ARG A 176 -4.62 19.10 -3.88
C ARG A 176 -5.80 18.12 -3.71
N HIS A 177 -6.86 18.53 -3.01
CA HIS A 177 -8.00 17.67 -2.63
C HIS A 177 -8.58 16.82 -3.79
N GLU A 178 -8.48 17.33 -5.01
CA GLU A 178 -8.96 16.72 -6.26
C GLU A 178 -8.26 15.38 -6.57
N ASP A 179 -6.97 15.24 -6.23
CA ASP A 179 -6.13 14.08 -6.57
C ASP A 179 -5.80 13.18 -5.35
N PHE A 180 -6.33 13.52 -4.17
CA PHE A 180 -6.09 12.81 -2.92
C PHE A 180 -6.38 11.29 -2.98
N PRO A 181 -7.56 10.84 -3.47
CA PRO A 181 -7.85 9.40 -3.53
C PRO A 181 -6.93 8.65 -4.50
N GLY A 182 -6.51 9.28 -5.60
CA GLY A 182 -5.55 8.71 -6.55
C GLY A 182 -4.16 8.51 -5.93
N ALA A 183 -3.64 9.53 -5.26
CA ALA A 183 -2.37 9.45 -4.55
C ALA A 183 -2.39 8.42 -3.40
N TYR A 184 -3.50 8.35 -2.65
CA TYR A 184 -3.67 7.38 -1.56
C TYR A 184 -3.79 5.94 -2.09
N ALA A 185 -4.51 5.73 -3.19
CA ALA A 185 -4.59 4.42 -3.85
C ALA A 185 -3.22 3.97 -4.35
N LEU A 186 -2.43 4.88 -4.92
CA LEU A 186 -1.07 4.58 -5.38
C LEU A 186 -0.12 4.24 -4.22
N TYR A 187 -0.23 4.97 -3.11
CA TYR A 187 0.45 4.64 -1.86
C TYR A 187 0.09 3.22 -1.37
N MET A 188 -1.19 2.87 -1.35
CA MET A 188 -1.66 1.54 -0.93
C MET A 188 -1.17 0.44 -1.88
N LEU A 189 -1.10 0.71 -3.18
CA LEU A 189 -0.58 -0.22 -4.19
C LEU A 189 0.93 -0.47 -3.98
N ALA A 190 1.70 0.59 -3.76
CA ALA A 190 3.13 0.50 -3.49
C ALA A 190 3.43 -0.24 -2.17
N ALA A 191 2.70 0.10 -1.10
CA ALA A 191 2.81 -0.62 0.17
C ALA A 191 2.41 -2.09 0.05
N GLY A 192 1.35 -2.39 -0.72
CA GLY A 192 0.92 -3.74 -1.05
C GLY A 192 2.00 -4.55 -1.76
N LEU A 193 2.68 -3.95 -2.74
CA LEU A 193 3.77 -4.60 -3.47
C LEU A 193 4.96 -4.93 -2.56
N VAL A 194 5.27 -4.04 -1.60
CA VAL A 194 6.24 -4.30 -0.54
C VAL A 194 5.81 -5.51 0.29
N TYR A 195 4.57 -5.56 0.79
CA TYR A 195 4.08 -6.72 1.56
C TYR A 195 4.12 -8.03 0.77
N VAL A 196 3.76 -8.02 -0.52
CA VAL A 196 3.82 -9.21 -1.38
C VAL A 196 5.26 -9.70 -1.55
N THR A 197 6.24 -8.79 -1.50
CA THR A 197 7.66 -9.15 -1.56
C THR A 197 8.17 -9.69 -0.22
N PHE A 198 7.76 -9.08 0.89
CA PHE A 198 8.19 -9.49 2.25
C PHE A 198 7.43 -10.70 2.81
N GLY A 199 6.19 -10.94 2.38
CA GLY A 199 5.36 -12.08 2.79
C GLY A 199 6.03 -13.44 2.58
N PRO A 200 6.51 -13.79 1.37
CA PRO A 200 7.19 -15.06 1.13
C PRO A 200 8.51 -15.19 1.88
N ILE A 201 9.21 -14.09 2.18
CA ILE A 201 10.44 -14.10 2.98
C ILE A 201 10.16 -14.58 4.42
N MET A 202 9.04 -14.14 5.00
CA MET A 202 8.59 -14.58 6.33
C MET A 202 8.09 -16.02 6.33
N GLY A 203 7.46 -16.48 5.24
CA GLY A 203 6.95 -17.84 5.12
C GLY A 203 8.05 -18.90 4.95
N ASN A 204 9.05 -18.61 4.12
CA ASN A 204 10.14 -19.54 3.81
C ASN A 204 11.13 -19.77 4.97
N THR A 205 11.01 -19.02 6.07
CA THR A 205 11.83 -19.22 7.29
C THR A 205 11.14 -20.09 8.34
N LEU A 206 9.90 -20.52 8.09
CA LEU A 206 9.12 -21.37 8.98
C LEU A 206 9.00 -22.84 8.49
N ASP A 207 9.75 -23.21 7.45
CA ASP A 207 9.95 -24.56 6.92
C ASP A 207 11.40 -25.00 7.21
#